data_AF-A0A0B4GT52-F1
#
_entry.id   AF-A0A0B4GT52-F1
#
_cell.length_a   1.000
_cell.length_b   1.000
_cell.length_c   1.000
_cell.angle_alpha   90.00
_cell.angle_beta   90.00
_cell.angle_gamma   90.00
#
_symmetry.space_group_name_H-M   'P 1'
#
loop_
_entity.id
_entity.type
_entity.pdbx_description
1 polymer ?
#
loop_
_entity_poly.entity_id
_entity_poly.type
_entity_poly.pdbx_seq_one_letter_code
_entity_poly.pdbx_strand_id
1 'polypeptide(L)'
;MPKQLIGSTGWDEWVDEDEEDIRLIDWGQTFRCGKEPAHLAQPGDLKAPEIIFTGRFDHRVDLWRAGGIIYTLVFAARPFFYLGDEAELIAQMIGFVEDLPLQWRQEWEASNPNEVMVLIP
;
A
#
# COMPACT_ATOMS: atom_id res chain seq x y z
N MET A 1 -16.71 17.37 18.66
CA MET A 1 -16.41 16.44 17.55
C MET A 1 -15.16 16.92 16.82
N PRO A 2 -14.17 16.05 16.54
CA PRO A 2 -13.03 16.38 15.68
C PRO A 2 -13.52 16.89 14.33
N LYS A 3 -12.87 17.93 13.77
CA LYS A 3 -13.27 18.51 12.48
C LYS A 3 -13.07 17.54 11.30
N GLN A 4 -12.36 16.45 11.53
CA GLN A 4 -11.99 15.43 10.55
C GLN A 4 -13.10 14.40 10.31
N LEU A 5 -14.07 14.24 11.23
CA LEU A 5 -15.23 13.40 10.97
C LEU A 5 -16.15 14.09 9.94
N ILE A 6 -16.18 13.52 8.75
CA ILE A 6 -17.14 13.83 7.69
C ILE A 6 -18.17 12.70 7.75
N GLY A 7 -19.46 13.01 7.62
CA GLY A 7 -20.55 12.02 7.80
C GLY A 7 -20.38 10.78 6.92
N SER A 8 -20.99 9.66 7.33
CA SER A 8 -20.92 8.39 6.60
C SER A 8 -21.49 8.53 5.18
N THR A 9 -20.76 8.00 4.20
CA THR A 9 -21.27 7.83 2.83
C THR A 9 -22.33 6.74 2.82
N GLY A 10 -23.50 7.02 2.24
CA GLY A 10 -24.51 5.99 1.97
C GLY A 10 -24.15 5.23 0.69
N TRP A 11 -24.21 3.90 0.74
CA TRP A 11 -23.97 3.03 -0.41
C TRP A 11 -25.26 2.26 -0.70
N ASP A 12 -25.91 2.54 -1.84
CA ASP A 12 -27.23 1.99 -2.17
C ASP A 12 -27.23 0.46 -2.41
N GLU A 13 -26.06 -0.14 -2.62
CA GLU A 13 -25.88 -1.58 -2.90
C GLU A 13 -25.36 -2.39 -1.70
N TRP A 14 -25.08 -1.73 -0.56
CA TRP A 14 -24.61 -2.42 0.63
C TRP A 14 -25.80 -2.97 1.42
N VAL A 15 -25.79 -4.27 1.70
CA VAL A 15 -26.76 -4.88 2.62
C VAL A 15 -26.23 -4.63 4.03
N ASP A 16 -26.95 -3.84 4.82
CA ASP A 16 -26.66 -3.72 6.26
C ASP A 16 -26.85 -5.10 6.91
N GLU A 17 -25.76 -5.83 7.12
CA GLU A 17 -25.79 -7.05 7.94
C GLU A 17 -25.96 -6.65 9.42
N ASP A 18 -26.75 -7.43 10.16
CA ASP A 18 -27.08 -7.14 11.57
C ASP A 18 -25.82 -7.08 12.48
N GLU A 19 -24.70 -7.65 12.02
CA GLU A 19 -23.39 -7.67 12.71
C GLU A 19 -22.24 -7.33 11.74
N GLU A 20 -21.85 -6.06 11.70
CA GLU A 20 -20.57 -5.64 11.10
C GLU A 20 -19.51 -5.43 12.19
N ASP A 21 -18.64 -6.41 12.38
CA ASP A 21 -17.66 -6.45 13.48
C ASP A 21 -16.31 -5.75 13.18
N ILE A 22 -16.10 -5.25 11.96
CA ILE A 22 -14.83 -4.62 11.59
C ILE A 22 -15.00 -3.10 11.49
N ARG A 23 -14.16 -2.37 12.23
CA ARG A 23 -14.10 -0.91 12.23
C ARG A 23 -12.66 -0.44 12.02
N LEU A 24 -12.48 0.53 11.12
CA LEU A 24 -11.21 1.25 11.02
C LEU A 24 -11.09 2.24 12.17
N ILE A 25 -9.99 2.14 12.90
CA ILE A 25 -9.65 3.00 14.05
C ILE A 25 -8.35 3.75 13.77
N ASP A 26 -7.96 4.61 14.72
CA ASP A 26 -6.73 5.41 14.65
C ASP A 26 -6.63 6.34 13.42
N TRP A 27 -7.52 7.32 13.40
CA TRP A 27 -7.56 8.34 12.36
C TRP A 27 -6.48 9.44 12.52
N GLY A 28 -5.51 9.24 13.43
CA GLY A 28 -4.54 10.27 13.83
C GLY A 28 -3.59 10.75 12.73
N GLN A 29 -3.35 9.91 11.73
CA GLN A 29 -2.51 10.21 10.55
C GLN A 29 -3.31 10.44 9.27
N THR A 30 -4.64 10.53 9.36
CA THR A 30 -5.48 10.78 8.18
C THR A 30 -5.48 12.26 7.79
N PHE A 31 -5.68 12.50 6.50
CA PHE A 31 -5.73 13.83 5.90
C PHE A 31 -6.84 13.88 4.87
N ARG A 32 -7.27 15.09 4.50
CA ARG A 32 -8.27 15.29 3.46
C ARG A 32 -7.62 15.25 2.09
N CYS A 33 -8.37 14.77 1.08
CA CYS A 33 -7.97 14.92 -0.31
C CYS A 33 -7.76 16.41 -0.65
N GLY A 34 -6.66 16.72 -1.34
CA GLY A 34 -6.18 18.08 -1.62
C GLY A 34 -5.45 18.74 -0.44
N LYS A 35 -5.25 18.02 0.66
CA LYS A 35 -4.48 18.44 1.86
C LYS A 35 -3.49 17.35 2.26
N GLU A 36 -2.97 16.63 1.28
CA GLU A 36 -1.94 15.61 1.46
C GLU A 36 -0.69 16.21 2.11
N PRO A 37 -0.05 15.51 3.07
CA PRO A 37 1.24 15.92 3.59
C PRO A 37 2.33 15.74 2.52
N ALA A 38 3.44 16.47 2.64
CA ALA A 38 4.60 16.30 1.76
C ALA A 38 5.23 14.90 1.88
N HIS A 39 5.13 14.29 3.08
CA HIS A 39 5.61 12.95 3.36
C HIS A 39 4.57 12.19 4.17
N LEU A 40 4.29 10.96 3.76
CA LEU A 40 3.40 10.06 4.47
C LEU A 40 4.15 9.40 5.62
N ALA A 41 3.71 9.62 6.85
CA ALA A 41 4.23 8.88 8.00
C ALA A 41 3.71 7.44 7.93
N GLN A 42 4.60 6.47 7.72
CA GLN A 42 4.23 5.06 7.62
C GLN A 42 5.39 4.12 7.99
N PRO A 43 5.09 2.93 8.55
CA PRO A 43 6.04 1.84 8.65
C PRO A 43 6.60 1.43 7.29
N GLY A 44 7.84 0.93 7.26
CA GLY A 44 8.51 0.56 6.01
C GLY A 44 7.81 -0.57 5.26
N ASP A 45 7.27 -1.57 5.97
CA ASP A 45 6.56 -2.72 5.40
C ASP A 45 5.17 -2.39 4.85
N LEU A 46 4.66 -1.18 5.11
CA LEU A 46 3.40 -0.67 4.58
C LEU A 46 3.57 0.30 3.40
N LYS A 47 4.80 0.50 2.93
CA LYS A 47 5.08 1.33 1.74
C LYS A 47 4.54 0.64 0.49
N ALA A 48 3.68 1.35 -0.21
CA ALA A 48 3.21 0.95 -1.54
C ALA A 48 4.29 1.24 -2.60
N PRO A 49 4.38 0.45 -3.69
CA PRO A 49 5.45 0.59 -4.68
C PRO A 49 5.47 1.98 -5.33
N GLU A 50 4.33 2.62 -5.57
CA GLU A 50 4.26 3.97 -6.14
C GLU A 50 4.94 5.03 -5.28
N ILE A 51 4.96 4.85 -3.95
CA ILE A 51 5.64 5.75 -3.03
C ILE A 51 7.15 5.61 -3.19
N ILE A 52 7.65 4.38 -3.38
CA ILE A 52 9.06 4.08 -3.54
C ILE A 52 9.57 4.62 -4.87
N PHE A 53 8.87 4.34 -5.97
CA PHE A 53 9.29 4.76 -7.31
C PHE A 53 9.08 6.26 -7.56
N THR A 54 7.92 6.81 -7.17
CA THR A 54 7.54 8.15 -7.61
C THR A 54 7.58 9.20 -6.49
N GLY A 55 7.65 8.77 -5.23
CA GLY A 55 7.48 9.66 -4.07
C GLY A 55 6.08 10.27 -3.96
N ARG A 56 5.14 9.90 -4.85
CA ARG A 56 3.78 10.42 -4.89
C ARG A 56 2.80 9.35 -4.42
N PHE A 57 1.70 9.79 -3.86
CA PHE A 57 0.62 8.93 -3.40
C PHE A 57 -0.73 9.60 -3.59
N ASP A 58 -1.75 8.77 -3.65
CA ASP A 58 -3.15 9.14 -3.47
C ASP A 58 -3.85 8.03 -2.66
N HIS A 59 -5.17 8.03 -2.62
CA HIS A 59 -5.97 7.04 -1.89
C HIS A 59 -5.65 5.57 -2.22
N ARG A 60 -5.01 5.26 -3.36
CA ARG A 60 -4.64 3.89 -3.74
C ARG A 60 -3.65 3.24 -2.79
N VAL A 61 -2.89 4.02 -2.02
CA VAL A 61 -2.00 3.47 -0.97
C VAL A 61 -2.78 2.77 0.14
N ASP A 62 -4.01 3.19 0.40
CA ASP A 62 -4.89 2.55 1.38
C ASP A 62 -5.42 1.21 0.83
N LEU A 63 -5.63 1.12 -0.49
CA LEU A 63 -5.99 -0.15 -1.15
C LEU A 63 -4.85 -1.16 -1.11
N TRP A 64 -3.61 -0.72 -1.34
CA TRP A 64 -2.42 -1.57 -1.18
C TRP A 64 -2.34 -2.15 0.24
N ARG A 65 -2.52 -1.30 1.24
CA ARG A 65 -2.50 -1.72 2.66
C ARG A 65 -3.66 -2.64 3.01
N ALA A 66 -4.86 -2.37 2.49
CA ALA A 66 -6.01 -3.26 2.67
C ALA A 66 -5.70 -4.66 2.11
N GLY A 67 -5.07 -4.75 0.93
CA GLY A 67 -4.60 -6.03 0.38
C GLY A 67 -3.63 -6.75 1.31
N GLY A 68 -2.67 -6.02 1.89
CA GLY A 68 -1.74 -6.57 2.88
C GLY A 68 -2.44 -7.10 4.15
N ILE A 69 -3.44 -6.37 4.67
CA ILE A 69 -4.24 -6.81 5.81
C ILE A 69 -5.05 -8.06 5.47
N ILE A 70 -5.70 -8.10 4.30
CA ILE A 70 -6.46 -9.29 3.84
C ILE A 70 -5.52 -10.49 3.77
N TYR A 71 -4.33 -10.35 3.19
CA TYR A 71 -3.34 -11.41 3.15
C TYR A 71 -2.98 -11.89 4.57
N THR A 72 -2.71 -10.97 5.49
CA THR A 72 -2.38 -11.33 6.88
C THR A 72 -3.51 -12.03 7.60
N LEU A 73 -4.77 -11.64 7.37
CA LEU A 73 -5.92 -12.31 7.95
C LEU A 73 -6.08 -13.75 7.42
N VAL A 74 -5.83 -13.97 6.13
CA VAL A 74 -6.00 -15.28 5.48
C VAL A 74 -4.85 -16.24 5.82
N PHE A 75 -3.61 -15.75 5.77
CA PHE A 75 -2.41 -16.59 5.87
C PHE A 75 -1.73 -16.54 7.23
N ALA A 76 -2.22 -15.72 8.17
CA ALA A 76 -1.60 -15.45 9.46
C ALA A 76 -0.10 -15.03 9.33
N ALA A 77 0.25 -14.39 8.22
CA ALA A 77 1.60 -14.00 7.85
C ALA A 77 1.62 -12.63 7.17
N ARG A 78 2.73 -11.91 7.27
CA ARG A 78 2.93 -10.69 6.48
C ARG A 78 3.32 -11.07 5.04
N PRO A 79 2.78 -10.39 4.02
CA PRO A 79 3.19 -10.65 2.65
C PRO A 79 4.63 -10.18 2.40
N PHE A 80 5.06 -9.11 3.07
CA PHE A 80 6.37 -8.48 2.87
C PHE A 80 7.01 -8.09 4.20
N PHE A 81 8.34 -7.98 4.19
CA PHE A 81 9.15 -7.57 5.33
C PHE A 81 10.10 -6.44 4.92
N TYR A 82 10.05 -5.32 5.64
CA TYR A 82 11.01 -4.26 5.47
C TYR A 82 12.25 -4.51 6.34
N LEU A 83 13.38 -4.78 5.69
CA LEU A 83 14.66 -5.07 6.35
C LEU A 83 15.62 -3.86 6.35
N GLY A 84 15.10 -2.66 6.05
CA GLY A 84 15.89 -1.43 6.01
C GLY A 84 16.25 -0.97 4.59
N ASP A 85 15.96 -1.78 3.57
CA ASP A 85 16.19 -1.48 2.17
C ASP A 85 14.88 -1.54 1.37
N GLU A 86 14.60 -0.50 0.59
CA GLU A 86 13.44 -0.43 -0.30
C GLU A 86 13.61 -1.34 -1.52
N ALA A 87 14.84 -1.59 -1.98
CA ALA A 87 15.09 -2.53 -3.07
C ALA A 87 14.71 -3.96 -2.66
N GLU A 88 15.14 -4.41 -1.48
CA GLU A 88 14.74 -5.72 -0.95
C GLU A 88 13.22 -5.83 -0.75
N LEU A 89 12.56 -4.73 -0.38
CA LEU A 89 11.11 -4.70 -0.24
C LEU A 89 10.40 -4.81 -1.61
N ILE A 90 10.85 -4.07 -2.62
CA ILE A 90 10.31 -4.16 -3.98
C ILE A 90 10.54 -5.55 -4.57
N ALA A 91 11.72 -6.14 -4.39
CA ALA A 91 12.02 -7.48 -4.88
C ALA A 91 11.04 -8.55 -4.34
N GLN A 92 10.55 -8.39 -3.11
CA GLN A 92 9.51 -9.27 -2.54
C GLN A 92 8.13 -9.09 -3.20
N MET A 93 7.83 -7.91 -3.75
CA MET A 93 6.53 -7.61 -4.38
C MET A 93 6.45 -8.14 -5.81
N ILE A 94 7.57 -8.13 -6.54
CA ILE A 94 7.66 -8.56 -7.95
C ILE A 94 7.36 -10.06 -8.05
N GLY A 95 6.43 -10.42 -8.94
CA GLY A 95 6.01 -11.80 -9.16
C GLY A 95 5.13 -12.38 -8.05
N PHE A 96 5.10 -11.78 -6.86
CA PHE A 96 4.12 -12.10 -5.82
C PHE A 96 2.77 -11.41 -6.11
N VAL A 97 2.78 -10.10 -6.39
CA VAL A 97 1.57 -9.39 -6.83
C VAL A 97 1.42 -9.58 -8.32
N GLU A 98 2.31 -8.95 -9.09
CA GLU A 98 2.42 -9.00 -10.54
C GLU A 98 3.86 -8.60 -10.93
N ASP A 99 4.15 -8.52 -12.23
CA ASP A 99 5.39 -7.93 -12.74
C ASP A 99 5.41 -6.41 -12.57
N LEU A 100 6.62 -5.81 -12.54
CA LEU A 100 6.75 -4.35 -12.58
C LEU A 100 6.14 -3.77 -13.87
N PRO A 101 5.32 -2.71 -13.75
CA PRO A 101 4.93 -1.89 -14.89
C PRO A 101 6.15 -1.38 -15.65
N LEU A 102 6.04 -1.28 -16.98
CA LEU A 102 7.14 -0.89 -17.86
C LEU A 102 7.83 0.42 -17.42
N GLN A 103 7.05 1.36 -16.87
CA GLN A 103 7.52 2.66 -16.40
C GLN A 103 8.50 2.52 -15.22
N TRP A 104 8.18 1.68 -14.25
CA TRP A 104 9.02 1.44 -13.07
C TRP A 104 10.15 0.46 -13.34
N ARG A 105 9.97 -0.43 -14.33
CA ARG A 105 11.02 -1.37 -14.73
C ARG A 105 12.28 -0.65 -15.18
N GLN A 106 12.16 0.42 -15.97
CA GLN A 106 13.32 1.19 -16.42
C GLN A 106 14.07 1.85 -15.26
N GLU A 107 13.34 2.41 -14.29
CA GLU A 107 13.92 3.03 -13.08
C GLU A 107 14.58 1.99 -12.17
N TRP A 108 13.96 0.82 -12.06
CA TRP A 108 14.48 -0.33 -11.32
C TRP A 108 15.77 -0.86 -11.94
N GLU A 109 15.79 -1.13 -13.24
CA GLU A 109 16.96 -1.65 -13.95
C GLU A 109 18.15 -0.68 -13.91
N ALA A 110 17.87 0.64 -13.91
CA ALA A 110 18.91 1.66 -13.78
C ALA A 110 19.53 1.69 -12.37
N SER A 111 18.71 1.46 -11.33
CA SER A 111 19.13 1.48 -9.93
C SER A 111 19.76 0.16 -9.47
N ASN A 112 19.36 -0.96 -10.09
CA ASN A 112 19.69 -2.32 -9.68
C ASN A 112 20.22 -3.18 -10.86
N PRO A 113 21.29 -2.76 -11.56
CA PRO A 113 21.71 -3.38 -12.82
C PRO A 113 22.14 -4.86 -12.71
N ASN A 114 22.47 -5.33 -11.50
CA ASN A 114 22.91 -6.71 -11.26
C ASN A 114 21.76 -7.68 -10.93
N GLU A 115 20.55 -7.20 -10.60
CA GLU A 115 19.40 -8.04 -10.25
C GLU A 115 18.50 -8.36 -11.46
N VAL A 116 18.63 -7.59 -12.55
CA VAL A 116 17.91 -7.77 -13.82
C VAL A 116 18.17 -9.15 -14.45
N MET A 117 19.29 -9.80 -14.11
CA MET A 117 19.69 -11.10 -14.64
C MET A 117 18.95 -12.31 -14.01
N VAL A 118 18.12 -12.10 -12.98
CA VAL A 118 17.45 -13.21 -12.25
C VAL A 118 15.99 -13.41 -12.68
N LEU A 119 15.45 -12.56 -13.55
CA LEU A 119 14.11 -12.74 -14.10
C LEU A 119 14.17 -13.49 -15.44
N ILE A 120 14.27 -14.82 -15.40
CA ILE A 120 14.04 -15.69 -16.58
C ILE A 120 13.34 -16.98 -16.11
N PRO A 121 12.60 -17.66 -17.00
CA PRO A 121 11.27 -17.38 -17.54
C PRO A 121 10.14 -18.14 -16.81
#